data_AF-A0A1I5XSF0-F1
#
_entry.id   AF-A0A1I5XSF0-F1
#
_cell.length_a   1.000
_cell.length_b   1.000
_cell.length_c   1.000
_cell.angle_alpha   90.00
_cell.angle_beta   90.00
_cell.angle_gamma   90.00
#
_symmetry.space_group_name_H-M   'P 1'
#
loop_
_entity.id
_entity.type
_entity.pdbx_description
1 polymer ?
#
loop_
_entity_poly.entity_id
_entity_poly.type
_entity_poly.pdbx_seq_one_letter_code
_entity_poly.pdbx_strand_id
1 'polypeptide(L)' 'MPKTKRGPNDRANSEERLKKTIRHMEAAEIAMEYAPKEDVAAIKKKNEHRAESIEELEKEIKSAEKTGLKGYL' A
#
# COMPACT_ATOMS: atom_id res chain seq x y z
N MET A 1 -4.23 -28.31 -7.58
CA MET A 1 -4.87 -26.99 -7.80
C MET A 1 -3.78 -25.98 -8.11
N PRO A 2 -3.85 -25.22 -9.23
CA PRO A 2 -2.78 -24.29 -9.53
C PRO A 2 -2.90 -23.11 -8.56
N LYS A 3 -1.88 -22.91 -7.71
CA LYS A 3 -1.73 -21.67 -6.95
C LYS A 3 -1.34 -20.61 -7.97
N THR A 4 -2.31 -19.89 -8.54
CA THR A 4 -2.05 -18.68 -9.31
C THR A 4 -1.51 -17.63 -8.34
N LYS A 5 -0.20 -17.68 -8.07
CA LYS A 5 0.52 -16.55 -7.49
C LYS A 5 0.33 -15.41 -8.48
N ARG A 6 -0.67 -14.56 -8.23
CA ARG A 6 -0.85 -13.27 -8.88
C ARG A 6 0.52 -12.59 -8.86
N GLY A 7 1.05 -12.30 -10.05
CA GLY A 7 2.38 -11.72 -10.19
C GLY A 7 2.48 -10.40 -9.42
N PRO A 8 3.71 -9.90 -9.18
CA PRO A 8 3.92 -8.63 -8.46
C PRO A 8 3.20 -7.43 -9.09
N ASN A 9 2.77 -7.53 -10.36
CA ASN A 9 2.09 -6.48 -11.13
C ASN A 9 0.59 -6.78 -11.39
N ASP A 10 0.00 -7.74 -10.68
CA ASP A 10 -1.44 -7.98 -10.80
C ASP A 10 -2.20 -6.88 -10.05
N ARG A 11 -3.10 -6.17 -10.73
CA ARG A 11 -3.89 -5.06 -10.16
C ARG A 11 -4.62 -5.48 -8.87
N ALA A 12 -5.13 -6.70 -8.80
CA ALA A 12 -5.81 -7.19 -7.61
C ALA A 12 -4.84 -7.38 -6.43
N ASN A 13 -3.54 -7.60 -6.70
CA ASN A 13 -2.47 -7.62 -5.71
C ASN A 13 -2.14 -6.19 -5.25
N SER A 14 -2.06 -5.21 -6.16
CA SER A 14 -1.80 -3.80 -5.82
C SER A 14 -2.91 -3.17 -4.98
N GLU A 15 -4.19 -3.43 -5.28
CA GLU A 15 -5.32 -2.94 -4.46
C GLU A 15 -5.35 -3.56 -3.05
N GLU A 16 -5.05 -4.86 -2.94
CA GLU A 16 -4.97 -5.56 -1.64
C GLU A 16 -3.78 -5.04 -0.82
N ARG A 17 -2.63 -4.85 -1.46
CA ARG A 17 -1.43 -4.24 -0.85
C ARG A 17 -1.73 -2.82 -0.37
N LEU A 18 -2.41 -1.99 -1.16
CA LEU A 18 -2.78 -0.63 -0.78
C LEU A 18 -3.63 -0.63 0.50
N LYS A 19 -4.72 -1.43 0.52
CA LYS A 19 -5.58 -1.58 1.70
C LYS A 19 -4.81 -2.04 2.93
N LYS A 20 -3.89 -2.98 2.76
CA LYS A 20 -3.04 -3.49 3.84
C LYS A 20 -2.08 -2.42 4.37
N THR A 21 -1.46 -1.65 3.48
CA THR A 21 -0.54 -0.56 3.86
C THR A 21 -1.26 0.54 4.62
N ILE A 22 -2.47 0.93 4.19
CA ILE A 22 -3.31 1.91 4.90
C ILE A 22 -3.65 1.41 6.31
N ARG A 23 -4.15 0.18 6.44
CA ARG A 23 -4.45 -0.41 7.77
C ARG A 23 -3.23 -0.47 8.68
N HIS A 24 -2.05 -0.75 8.14
CA HIS A 24 -0.82 -0.74 8.92
C HIS A 24 -0.39 0.66 9.36
N MET A 25 -0.69 1.69 8.55
CA MET A 25 -0.47 3.08 8.91
C MET A 25 -1.43 3.52 10.02
N GLU A 26 -2.72 3.25 9.88
CA GLU A 26 -3.75 3.54 10.91
C GLU A 26 -3.45 2.82 12.23
N ALA A 27 -3.12 1.53 12.18
CA ALA A 27 -2.75 0.77 13.38
C ALA A 27 -1.47 1.32 14.04
N ALA A 28 -0.53 1.79 13.25
CA ALA A 28 0.68 2.43 13.76
C ALA A 28 0.39 3.80 14.37
N GLU A 29 -0.55 4.57 13.81
CA GLU A 29 -1.00 5.84 14.40
C GLU A 29 -1.66 5.64 15.76
N ILE A 30 -2.56 4.66 15.87
CA ILE A 30 -3.16 4.27 17.16
C ILE A 30 -2.06 3.81 18.14
N ALA A 31 -1.08 3.03 17.66
CA ALA A 31 0.03 2.60 18.50
C ALA A 31 0.88 3.78 19.02
N MET A 32 0.97 4.90 18.30
CA MET A 32 1.68 6.10 18.79
C MET A 32 1.03 6.71 20.03
N GLU A 33 -0.27 6.53 20.24
CA GLU A 33 -0.98 7.05 21.43
C GLU A 33 -0.52 6.36 22.72
N TYR A 34 -0.09 5.10 22.63
CA TYR A 34 0.32 4.28 23.75
C TYR A 34 1.84 4.01 23.79
N ALA A 35 2.56 4.38 22.72
CA ALA A 35 3.99 4.15 22.60
C ALA A 35 4.81 5.18 23.40
N PRO A 36 5.98 4.78 23.94
CA PRO A 36 6.92 5.72 24.55
C PRO A 36 7.45 6.72 23.52
N LYS A 37 7.81 7.93 23.97
CA LYS A 37 8.26 9.04 23.08
C LYS A 37 9.41 8.66 22.15
N GLU A 38 10.29 7.76 22.59
CA GLU A 38 11.43 7.25 21.83
C GLU A 38 10.97 6.41 20.61
N ASP A 39 9.90 5.64 20.77
CA ASP A 39 9.33 4.81 19.72
C ASP A 39 8.42 5.60 18.78
N VAL A 40 7.79 6.69 19.25
CA VAL A 40 6.94 7.56 18.43
C VAL A 40 7.71 8.10 17.22
N ALA A 41 8.97 8.49 17.40
CA ALA A 41 9.81 8.97 16.29
C ALA A 41 10.05 7.88 15.23
N ALA A 42 10.33 6.65 15.67
CA ALA A 42 10.51 5.51 14.78
C ALA A 42 9.21 5.11 14.06
N ILE A 43 8.06 5.20 14.74
CA ILE A 43 6.74 4.94 14.16
C ILE A 43 6.40 5.99 13.10
N LYS A 44 6.62 7.28 13.39
CA LYS A 44 6.42 8.38 12.41
C LYS A 44 7.22 8.17 11.15
N LYS A 45 8.52 7.89 11.27
CA LYS A 45 9.39 7.62 10.11
C LYS A 45 8.91 6.44 9.28
N LYS A 46 8.41 5.37 9.92
CA LYS A 46 7.82 4.24 9.19
C LYS A 46 6.49 4.61 8.52
N ASN A 47 5.69 5.49 9.12
CA ASN A 47 4.45 5.98 8.51
C ASN A 47 4.72 6.88 7.30
N GLU A 48 5.77 7.70 7.32
CA GLU A 48 6.21 8.47 6.14
C GLU A 48 6.52 7.56 4.95
N HIS A 49 7.29 6.48 5.17
CA HIS A 49 7.54 5.49 4.12
C HIS A 49 6.28 4.73 3.66
N ARG A 50 5.29 4.52 4.55
CA ARG A 50 3.99 3.93 4.16
C ARG A 50 3.20 4.89 3.28
N ALA A 51 3.26 6.20 3.54
CA ALA A 51 2.62 7.22 2.70
C ALA A 51 3.23 7.24 1.29
N GLU A 52 4.56 7.20 1.18
CA GLU A 52 5.25 7.06 -0.12
C GLU A 52 4.79 5.79 -0.88
N SER A 53 4.71 4.66 -0.17
CA SER A 53 4.25 3.39 -0.74
C SER A 53 2.78 3.44 -1.19
N ILE A 54 1.92 4.16 -0.45
CA ILE A 54 0.51 4.36 -0.79
C ILE A 54 0.41 5.15 -2.10
N GLU A 55 1.14 6.25 -2.23
CA GLU A 55 1.14 7.05 -3.47
C GLU A 55 1.62 6.25 -4.68
N GLU A 56 2.66 5.43 -4.51
CA GLU A 56 3.17 4.57 -5.59
C GLU A 56 2.12 3.54 -6.03
N LEU A 57 1.49 2.86 -5.08
CA LEU A 57 0.42 1.88 -5.35
C LEU A 57 -0.80 2.53 -5.99
N GLU A 58 -1.20 3.73 -5.56
CA GLU A 58 -2.28 4.48 -6.20
C GLU A 58 -1.95 4.88 -7.64
N LYS A 59 -0.70 5.29 -7.90
CA LYS A 59 -0.23 5.59 -9.26
C LYS A 59 -0.23 4.33 -10.12
N GLU A 60 0.16 3.18 -9.57
CA GLU A 60 0.13 1.88 -10.26
C GLU A 60 -1.32 1.47 -10.61
N ILE A 61 -2.26 1.59 -9.68
CA ILE A 61 -3.68 1.26 -9.94
C ILE A 61 -4.26 2.20 -11.00
N LYS A 62 -4.02 3.51 -10.91
CA LYS A 62 -4.48 4.51 -11.90
C LYS A 62 -3.83 4.30 -13.27
N SER A 63 -2.56 3.89 -13.33
CA SER A 63 -1.90 3.60 -14.61
C SER A 63 -2.47 2.33 -15.24
N ALA A 64 -2.70 1.29 -14.45
CA ALA A 64 -3.36 0.05 -14.87
C ALA A 64 -4.76 0.32 -15.45
N GLU A 65 -5.57 1.19 -14.82
CA GLU A 65 -6.86 1.64 -15.34
C GLU A 65 -6.76 2.32 -16.70
N LYS A 66 -5.77 3.21 -16.88
CA LYS A 66 -5.53 3.90 -18.15
C LYS A 66 -5.05 2.95 -19.25
N THR A 67 -4.23 1.95 -18.92
CA THR A 67 -3.74 0.95 -19.89
C THR A 67 -4.78 -0.11 -20.26
N GLY A 68 -5.72 -0.43 -19.36
CA GLY A 68 -6.81 -1.39 -19.64
C GLY A 68 -7.76 -0.96 -20.75
N LEU A 69 -7.80 0.33 -21.09
CA LEU A 69 -8.58 0.90 -22.19
C LEU A 69 -7.86 0.90 -23.55
N LYS A 70 -6.56 0.61 -23.61
CA LYS A 70 -5.74 0.84 -24.81
C LYS A 70 -5.32 -0.43 -25.57
N GLY A 71 -5.90 -1.59 -25.23
CA GLY A 71 -5.56 -2.89 -25.81
C GLY A 71 -6.67 -3.58 -26.61
N TYR A 72 -7.82 -2.93 -26.83
CA TYR A 72 -8.95 -3.48 -27.61
C TYR A 72 -9.53 -2.44 -28.58
N LEU A 73 -8.71 -1.90 -29.46
CA LEU A 73 -9.14 -1.20 -30.68
C LEU A 73 -8.20 -1.58 -31.83
#